data_AF-A0A1H3N0V3-F1
#
_entry.id   AF-A0A1H3N0V3-F1
#
_cell.length_a   1.000
_cell.length_b   1.000
_cell.length_c   1.000
_cell.angle_alpha   90.00
_cell.angle_beta   90.00
_cell.angle_gamma   90.00
#
_symmetry.space_group_name_H-M   'P 1'
#
loop_
_entity.id
_entity.type
_entity.pdbx_description
1 polymer ?
#
loop_
_entity_poly.entity_id
_entity_poly.type
_entity_poly.pdbx_seq_one_letter_code
_entity_poly.pdbx_strand_id
1 'polypeptide(L)'
;MKKLDALTSLRFFAAAMIVLGHSHPLFGSFGIANNFSLSQGVSFFFTLSGFILAYNYESLPDWNSAKRFIVSRFARIWPLHIAALLLWILLITPRISMEFSAPGAMLKLLANVTLLQSWTFTAPYVLSFNGVAWSISTEAFFYVIFVFVALSPSKRLPISLALSAICTAALILAATTIPLSSDDGAPGVSMFGALYTNPLARLLEFLFGVYCAKLYKLKSPATNNISPWTWLLIELSALAAIGYALYVVARPAVISQYTGAGLGYYIYKEGIWLLWGALILVFASSRGPVARILSTRPLVFLGEISFALYLAHMIVFNLASLNAPLFKELGNLGMPIFWLICITSAAALHLTVEDPCRRLIVNWWDKKPRITIKKLYRVPQWLSLIVLVAGSAVASNYQPSTVVGVSRPQNTIEGAGSVIPANRFANGISLTDITSSAPKDGLITLKFYFTTHDDISLNRHLGIHLNDAGGNIITVAGDIVIDRSSTSHAKGFSWMNTITVKEADLKNAASIGIANFQDVNKLNEIAEGPSDWGGKRLVISTASLR
;
A
#
# COMPACT_ATOMS: atom_id res chain seq x y z
N MET A 1 11.51 -22.75 23.83
CA MET A 1 12.36 -21.63 23.37
C MET A 1 11.89 -20.35 24.01
N LYS A 2 12.80 -19.38 24.20
CA LYS A 2 12.51 -18.10 24.86
C LYS A 2 11.60 -17.25 23.95
N LYS A 3 10.62 -16.55 24.54
CA LYS A 3 9.81 -15.57 23.80
C LYS A 3 10.70 -14.37 23.42
N LEU A 4 10.56 -13.90 22.18
CA LEU A 4 11.31 -12.75 21.66
C LEU A 4 10.41 -11.51 21.72
N ASP A 5 10.27 -10.96 22.92
CA ASP A 5 9.32 -9.87 23.20
C ASP A 5 9.67 -8.57 22.45
N ALA A 6 10.94 -8.17 22.44
CA ALA A 6 11.37 -7.00 21.69
C ALA A 6 11.03 -7.09 20.19
N LEU A 7 11.30 -8.23 19.56
CA LEU A 7 10.91 -8.46 18.16
C LEU A 7 9.39 -8.50 17.96
N THR A 8 8.64 -8.90 18.98
CA THR A 8 7.17 -8.87 18.93
C THR A 8 6.70 -7.42 18.87
N SER A 9 7.21 -6.55 19.72
CA SER A 9 6.88 -5.12 19.71
C SER A 9 7.33 -4.42 18.43
N LEU A 10 8.47 -4.78 17.84
CA LEU A 10 8.91 -4.22 16.55
C LEU A 10 7.91 -4.46 15.41
N ARG A 11 7.09 -5.52 15.49
CA ARG A 11 5.99 -5.74 14.53
C ARG A 11 4.96 -4.62 14.54
N PHE A 12 4.68 -4.03 15.69
CA PHE A 12 3.77 -2.89 15.78
C PHE A 12 4.31 -1.70 15.00
N PHE A 13 5.58 -1.35 15.17
CA PHE A 13 6.20 -0.23 14.45
C PHE A 13 6.22 -0.46 12.94
N ALA A 14 6.51 -1.69 12.50
CA ALA A 14 6.45 -2.04 11.08
C ALA A 14 5.02 -1.95 10.51
N ALA A 15 4.00 -2.43 11.24
CA ALA A 15 2.60 -2.23 10.85
C ALA A 15 2.26 -0.73 10.83
N ALA A 16 2.76 0.03 11.80
CA ALA A 16 2.48 1.45 11.93
C ALA A 16 3.06 2.28 10.78
N MET A 17 4.23 1.90 10.25
CA MET A 17 4.77 2.48 9.01
C MET A 17 3.76 2.35 7.86
N ILE A 18 3.17 1.16 7.67
CA ILE A 18 2.19 0.91 6.61
C ILE A 18 0.90 1.70 6.83
N VAL A 19 0.36 1.69 8.05
CA VAL A 19 -0.84 2.45 8.40
C VAL A 19 -0.61 3.95 8.15
N LEU A 20 0.53 4.50 8.56
CA LEU A 20 0.88 5.91 8.33
C LEU A 20 1.05 6.23 6.84
N GLY A 21 1.66 5.31 6.07
CA GLY A 21 1.81 5.47 4.62
C GLY A 21 0.48 5.52 3.89
N HIS A 22 -0.45 4.61 4.19
CA HIS A 22 -1.76 4.58 3.55
C HIS A 22 -2.70 5.69 4.01
N SER A 23 -2.59 6.14 5.27
CA SER A 23 -3.42 7.22 5.82
C SER A 23 -2.91 8.62 5.43
N HIS A 24 -1.68 8.74 4.94
CA HIS A 24 -1.05 10.00 4.55
C HIS A 24 -1.88 10.86 3.57
N PRO A 25 -2.50 10.33 2.50
CA PRO A 25 -3.27 11.16 1.56
C PRO A 25 -4.47 11.85 2.21
N LEU A 26 -5.07 11.26 3.25
CA LEU A 26 -6.25 11.80 3.91
C LEU A 26 -5.89 12.72 5.09
N PHE A 27 -4.87 12.34 5.87
CA PHE A 27 -4.57 13.01 7.13
C PHE A 27 -3.24 13.76 7.16
N GLY A 28 -2.40 13.60 6.14
CA GLY A 28 -1.00 13.97 6.22
C GLY A 28 -0.20 13.04 7.14
N SER A 29 1.09 13.32 7.30
CA SER A 29 2.00 12.50 8.12
C SER A 29 3.15 13.31 8.73
N PHE A 30 2.96 14.63 8.90
CA PHE A 30 4.01 15.56 9.37
C PHE A 30 5.33 15.43 8.57
N GLY A 31 5.23 15.16 7.27
CA GLY A 31 6.37 14.98 6.38
C GLY A 31 7.05 13.60 6.47
N ILE A 32 6.63 12.69 7.35
CA ILE A 32 7.26 11.36 7.51
C ILE A 32 7.09 10.53 6.23
N ALA A 33 5.86 10.37 5.73
CA ALA A 33 5.59 9.54 4.55
C ALA A 33 6.20 10.13 3.25
N ASN A 34 6.53 11.42 3.25
CA ASN A 34 7.20 12.09 2.13
C ASN A 34 8.73 11.89 2.15
N ASN A 35 9.29 11.66 3.34
CA ASN A 35 10.73 11.61 3.54
C ASN A 35 11.27 10.20 3.78
N PHE A 36 10.42 9.24 4.12
CA PHE A 36 10.83 7.88 4.45
C PHE A 36 10.01 6.86 3.65
N SER A 37 10.66 5.80 3.14
CA SER A 37 9.97 4.75 2.41
C SER A 37 9.25 3.79 3.35
N LEU A 38 8.02 4.14 3.73
CA LEU A 38 7.25 3.38 4.71
C LEU A 38 6.83 1.98 4.23
N SER A 39 6.78 1.74 2.91
CA SER A 39 6.48 0.43 2.31
C SER A 39 7.45 -0.67 2.73
N GLN A 40 8.67 -0.29 3.14
CA GLN A 40 9.70 -1.20 3.67
C GLN A 40 9.28 -1.93 4.94
N GLY A 41 8.23 -1.47 5.63
CA GLY A 41 7.62 -2.20 6.75
C GLY A 41 7.21 -3.62 6.37
N VAL A 42 6.77 -3.86 5.13
CA VAL A 42 6.45 -5.21 4.64
C VAL A 42 7.71 -6.08 4.52
N SER A 43 8.83 -5.51 4.06
CA SER A 43 10.12 -6.21 3.99
C SER A 43 10.64 -6.63 5.37
N PHE A 44 10.39 -5.82 6.40
CA PHE A 44 10.65 -6.24 7.78
C PHE A 44 9.81 -7.46 8.18
N PHE A 45 8.51 -7.50 7.86
CA PHE A 45 7.64 -8.62 8.19
C PHE A 45 8.08 -9.93 7.54
N PHE A 46 8.44 -9.90 6.26
CA PHE A 46 8.88 -11.07 5.52
C PHE A 46 10.24 -11.58 6.02
N THR A 47 11.21 -10.69 6.24
CA THR A 47 12.49 -11.04 6.88
C THR A 47 12.28 -11.65 8.27
N LEU A 48 11.43 -11.03 9.09
CA LEU A 48 11.10 -11.51 10.44
C LEU A 48 10.35 -12.85 10.39
N SER A 49 9.48 -13.08 9.40
CA SER A 49 8.75 -14.34 9.23
C SER A 49 9.74 -15.48 9.02
N GLY A 50 10.69 -15.34 8.09
CA GLY A 50 11.77 -16.32 7.90
C GLY A 50 12.56 -16.60 9.16
N PHE A 51 12.96 -15.53 9.88
CA PHE A 51 13.69 -15.66 11.13
C PHE A 51 12.90 -16.43 12.20
N ILE A 52 11.64 -16.06 12.43
CA ILE A 52 10.81 -16.61 13.49
C ILE A 52 10.41 -18.06 13.20
N LEU A 53 10.19 -18.42 11.92
CA LEU A 53 9.92 -19.79 11.54
C LEU A 53 11.14 -20.67 11.78
N ALA A 54 12.32 -20.28 11.29
CA ALA A 54 13.55 -21.04 11.49
C ALA A 54 14.04 -21.07 12.95
N TYR A 55 13.73 -20.02 13.71
CA TYR A 55 13.92 -20.00 15.16
C TYR A 55 13.08 -21.10 15.82
N ASN A 56 11.78 -21.16 15.51
CA ASN A 56 10.83 -22.08 16.15
C ASN A 56 10.82 -23.51 15.59
N TYR A 57 11.19 -23.69 14.33
CA TYR A 57 11.20 -24.95 13.61
C TYR A 57 12.57 -25.11 12.95
N GLU A 58 13.51 -25.71 13.68
CA GLU A 58 14.88 -25.88 13.18
C GLU A 58 14.95 -26.85 12.00
N SER A 59 14.17 -27.92 12.09
CA SER A 59 13.93 -28.88 11.03
C SER A 59 12.51 -29.41 11.17
N LEU A 60 11.99 -29.97 10.08
CA LEU A 60 10.81 -30.81 10.11
C LEU A 60 11.30 -32.25 9.94
N PRO A 61 11.15 -33.13 10.94
CA PRO A 61 11.72 -34.47 10.86
C PRO A 61 11.04 -35.36 9.82
N ASP A 62 9.76 -35.10 9.54
CA ASP A 62 8.93 -35.91 8.66
C ASP A 62 7.76 -35.10 8.05
N TRP A 63 7.04 -35.74 7.13
CA TRP A 63 5.89 -35.15 6.45
C TRP A 63 4.67 -34.91 7.35
N ASN A 64 4.50 -35.64 8.46
CA ASN A 64 3.41 -35.38 9.41
C ASN A 64 3.67 -34.08 10.19
N SER A 65 4.93 -33.86 10.57
CA SER A 65 5.39 -32.60 11.16
C SER A 65 5.21 -31.44 10.20
N ALA A 66 5.46 -31.64 8.90
CA ALA A 66 5.20 -30.65 7.86
C ALA A 66 3.70 -30.33 7.70
N LYS A 67 2.81 -31.34 7.69
CA LYS A 67 1.35 -31.13 7.65
C LYS A 67 0.89 -30.32 8.86
N ARG A 68 1.33 -30.70 10.07
CA ARG A 68 0.98 -29.97 11.29
C ARG A 68 1.51 -28.52 11.27
N PHE A 69 2.69 -28.29 10.70
CA PHE A 69 3.24 -26.96 10.49
C PHE A 69 2.31 -26.13 9.59
N ILE A 70 1.94 -26.64 8.41
CA ILE A 70 1.05 -25.95 7.47
C ILE A 70 -0.30 -25.65 8.13
N VAL A 71 -0.91 -26.60 8.84
CA VAL A 71 -2.16 -26.37 9.57
C VAL A 71 -2.02 -25.27 10.62
N SER A 72 -0.91 -25.27 11.36
CA SER A 72 -0.62 -24.22 12.36
C SER A 72 -0.42 -22.84 11.73
N ARG A 73 0.12 -22.80 10.51
CA ARG A 73 0.32 -21.56 9.74
C ARG A 73 -0.98 -21.07 9.10
N PHE A 74 -1.76 -21.96 8.50
CA PHE A 74 -3.11 -21.67 8.00
C PHE A 74 -3.99 -21.10 9.12
N ALA A 75 -4.00 -21.74 10.29
CA ALA A 75 -4.72 -21.28 11.47
C ALA A 75 -4.27 -19.90 11.97
N ARG A 76 -3.03 -19.47 11.64
CA ARG A 76 -2.48 -18.16 12.04
C ARG A 76 -2.99 -17.02 11.18
N ILE A 77 -3.16 -17.24 9.87
CA ILE A 77 -3.41 -16.17 8.90
C ILE A 77 -4.83 -16.20 8.30
N TRP A 78 -5.36 -17.38 7.97
CA TRP A 78 -6.55 -17.50 7.12
C TRP A 78 -7.85 -17.06 7.82
N PRO A 79 -8.14 -17.45 9.08
CA PRO A 79 -9.38 -17.06 9.73
C PRO A 79 -9.56 -15.55 9.83
N LEU A 80 -8.48 -14.83 10.18
CA LEU A 80 -8.53 -13.38 10.29
C LEU A 80 -8.58 -12.70 8.92
N HIS A 81 -7.86 -13.23 7.92
CA HIS A 81 -7.96 -12.76 6.54
C HIS A 81 -9.39 -12.84 6.01
N ILE A 82 -10.08 -13.99 6.19
CA ILE A 82 -11.47 -14.15 5.77
C ILE A 82 -12.39 -13.21 6.55
N ALA A 83 -12.20 -13.04 7.85
CA ALA A 83 -12.99 -12.08 8.62
C ALA A 83 -12.80 -10.64 8.11
N ALA A 84 -11.57 -10.24 7.81
CA ALA A 84 -11.27 -8.92 7.25
C ALA A 84 -11.85 -8.75 5.83
N LEU A 85 -11.79 -9.78 4.99
CA LEU A 85 -12.41 -9.80 3.66
C LEU A 85 -13.94 -9.63 3.75
N LEU A 86 -14.59 -10.39 4.64
CA LEU A 86 -16.04 -10.29 4.85
C LEU A 86 -16.44 -8.92 5.42
N LEU A 87 -15.68 -8.38 6.38
CA LEU A 87 -15.91 -7.04 6.90
C LEU A 87 -15.75 -5.97 5.81
N TRP A 88 -14.73 -6.10 4.95
CA TRP A 88 -14.57 -5.20 3.82
C TRP A 88 -15.77 -5.29 2.89
N ILE A 89 -16.22 -6.49 2.51
CA ILE A 89 -17.39 -6.68 1.65
C ILE A 89 -18.64 -6.05 2.29
N LEU A 90 -18.89 -6.33 3.57
CA LEU A 90 -20.07 -5.84 4.28
C LEU A 90 -20.09 -4.31 4.40
N LEU A 91 -18.94 -3.69 4.69
CA LEU A 91 -18.86 -2.27 5.04
C LEU A 91 -18.57 -1.37 3.84
N ILE A 92 -17.88 -1.87 2.81
CA ILE A 92 -17.37 -1.07 1.69
C ILE A 92 -18.17 -1.32 0.41
N THR A 93 -18.48 -2.57 0.05
CA THR A 93 -19.16 -2.89 -1.21
C THR A 93 -20.48 -2.15 -1.41
N PRO A 94 -21.38 -2.01 -0.41
CA PRO A 94 -22.62 -1.25 -0.58
C PRO A 94 -22.39 0.23 -0.91
N ARG A 95 -21.20 0.76 -0.61
CA ARG A 95 -20.82 2.16 -0.78
C ARG A 95 -19.99 2.40 -2.05
N ILE A 96 -19.37 1.34 -2.57
CA ILE A 96 -18.52 1.34 -3.76
C ILE A 96 -18.92 0.12 -4.58
N SER A 97 -19.96 0.29 -5.41
CA SER A 97 -20.62 -0.80 -6.16
C SER A 97 -19.77 -1.45 -7.25
N MET A 98 -18.48 -1.12 -7.35
CA MET A 98 -17.65 -1.41 -8.52
C MET A 98 -17.00 -2.80 -8.51
N GLU A 99 -16.67 -3.39 -7.36
CA GLU A 99 -15.85 -4.62 -7.35
C GLU A 99 -16.62 -5.87 -7.79
N PHE A 100 -17.89 -6.02 -7.38
CA PHE A 100 -18.69 -7.17 -7.81
C PHE A 100 -19.28 -7.02 -9.22
N SER A 101 -19.32 -5.79 -9.75
CA SER A 101 -19.68 -5.53 -11.15
C SER A 101 -18.47 -5.54 -12.10
N ALA A 102 -17.24 -5.61 -11.58
CA ALA A 102 -16.03 -5.59 -12.39
C ALA A 102 -15.84 -6.92 -13.16
N PRO A 103 -15.22 -6.88 -14.36
CA PRO A 103 -14.82 -8.09 -15.06
C PRO A 103 -14.00 -9.02 -14.16
N GLY A 104 -14.36 -10.30 -14.12
CA GLY A 104 -13.65 -11.30 -13.33
C GLY A 104 -13.89 -11.24 -11.81
N ALA A 105 -14.93 -10.55 -11.33
CA ALA A 105 -15.24 -10.41 -9.90
C ALA A 105 -15.19 -11.74 -9.11
N MET A 106 -15.79 -12.81 -9.66
CA MET A 106 -15.75 -14.13 -9.03
C MET A 106 -14.32 -14.68 -8.95
N LEU A 107 -13.51 -14.51 -10.00
CA LEU A 107 -12.12 -14.94 -9.99
C LEU A 107 -11.27 -14.14 -8.99
N LYS A 108 -11.50 -12.83 -8.88
CA LYS A 108 -10.87 -11.99 -7.85
C LYS A 108 -11.23 -12.48 -6.44
N LEU A 109 -12.50 -12.81 -6.20
CA LEU A 109 -12.97 -13.31 -4.91
C LEU A 109 -12.31 -14.66 -4.59
N LEU A 110 -12.33 -15.59 -5.54
CA LEU A 110 -11.67 -16.89 -5.39
C LEU A 110 -10.17 -16.73 -5.12
N ALA A 111 -9.49 -15.83 -5.85
CA ALA A 111 -8.08 -15.53 -5.65
C ALA A 111 -7.81 -15.01 -4.22
N ASN A 112 -8.66 -14.11 -3.69
CA ASN A 112 -8.51 -13.63 -2.32
C ASN A 112 -8.81 -14.71 -1.27
N VAL A 113 -9.87 -15.51 -1.43
CA VAL A 113 -10.22 -16.58 -0.50
C VAL A 113 -9.13 -17.65 -0.42
N THR A 114 -8.51 -17.95 -1.56
CA THR A 114 -7.43 -18.93 -1.70
C THR A 114 -6.03 -18.35 -1.46
N LEU A 115 -5.92 -17.04 -1.21
CA LEU A 115 -4.64 -16.34 -1.06
C LEU A 115 -3.72 -16.48 -2.28
N LEU A 116 -4.29 -16.42 -3.48
CA LEU A 116 -3.59 -16.51 -4.77
C LEU A 116 -3.53 -15.17 -5.54
N GLN A 117 -4.12 -14.09 -5.01
CA GLN A 117 -4.22 -12.82 -5.73
C GLN A 117 -2.86 -12.20 -6.10
N SER A 118 -1.79 -12.46 -5.34
CA SER A 118 -0.44 -11.96 -5.66
C SER A 118 0.22 -12.65 -6.85
N TRP A 119 -0.30 -13.80 -7.29
CA TRP A 119 0.20 -14.55 -8.46
C TRP A 119 -0.37 -14.05 -9.79
N THR A 120 -1.24 -13.04 -9.74
CA THR A 120 -1.86 -12.45 -10.94
C THR A 120 -1.04 -11.31 -11.53
N PHE A 121 -0.06 -10.77 -10.78
CA PHE A 121 0.87 -9.70 -11.17
C PHE A 121 0.22 -8.42 -11.72
N THR A 122 -1.07 -8.21 -11.47
CA THR A 122 -1.80 -7.04 -11.97
C THR A 122 -2.54 -6.37 -10.82
N ALA A 123 -2.44 -5.04 -10.74
CA ALA A 123 -3.05 -4.26 -9.67
C ALA A 123 -4.56 -4.56 -9.46
N PRO A 124 -5.40 -4.73 -10.52
CA PRO A 124 -6.83 -4.98 -10.36
C PRO A 124 -7.19 -6.27 -9.62
N TYR A 125 -6.31 -7.28 -9.64
CA TYR A 125 -6.49 -8.52 -8.89
C TYR A 125 -5.79 -8.45 -7.53
N VAL A 126 -4.52 -8.01 -7.53
CA VAL A 126 -3.68 -7.91 -6.32
C VAL A 126 -4.32 -7.02 -5.25
N LEU A 127 -4.90 -5.88 -5.66
CA LEU A 127 -5.49 -4.89 -4.76
C LEU A 127 -7.01 -5.03 -4.57
N SER A 128 -7.62 -6.10 -5.10
CA SER A 128 -9.06 -6.29 -5.00
C SER A 128 -9.52 -6.53 -3.56
N PHE A 129 -10.73 -6.06 -3.23
CA PHE A 129 -11.31 -6.09 -1.88
C PHE A 129 -10.38 -5.44 -0.84
N ASN A 130 -9.92 -6.21 0.16
CA ASN A 130 -8.96 -5.73 1.13
C ASN A 130 -7.54 -5.78 0.54
N GLY A 131 -7.20 -4.77 -0.27
CA GLY A 131 -6.00 -4.77 -1.11
C GLY A 131 -4.69 -5.06 -0.38
N VAL A 132 -4.55 -4.71 0.91
CA VAL A 132 -3.33 -5.01 1.69
C VAL A 132 -3.12 -6.51 1.93
N ALA A 133 -4.11 -7.37 1.68
CA ALA A 133 -4.00 -8.81 1.86
C ALA A 133 -3.03 -9.50 0.87
N TRP A 134 -2.58 -8.81 -0.19
CA TRP A 134 -1.57 -9.36 -1.11
C TRP A 134 -0.31 -9.86 -0.37
N SER A 135 0.09 -9.20 0.71
CA SER A 135 1.29 -9.60 1.47
C SER A 135 1.08 -10.94 2.20
N ILE A 136 -0.17 -11.25 2.56
CA ILE A 136 -0.55 -12.51 3.21
C ILE A 136 -0.59 -13.64 2.18
N SER A 137 -0.96 -13.35 0.93
CA SER A 137 -0.81 -14.29 -0.18
C SER A 137 0.66 -14.68 -0.39
N THR A 138 1.56 -13.69 -0.34
CA THR A 138 3.00 -13.93 -0.37
C THR A 138 3.50 -14.72 0.86
N GLU A 139 3.00 -14.40 2.05
CA GLU A 139 3.37 -15.14 3.27
C GLU A 139 2.89 -16.60 3.25
N ALA A 140 1.71 -16.88 2.70
CA ALA A 140 1.22 -18.24 2.52
C ALA A 140 2.15 -19.08 1.62
N PHE A 141 2.68 -18.47 0.55
CA PHE A 141 3.71 -19.09 -0.28
C PHE A 141 5.00 -19.38 0.51
N PHE A 142 5.46 -18.44 1.35
CA PHE A 142 6.64 -18.68 2.18
C PHE A 142 6.49 -19.86 3.11
N TYR A 143 5.29 -20.09 3.66
CA TYR A 143 5.05 -21.27 4.49
C TYR A 143 5.22 -22.57 3.71
N VAL A 144 4.80 -22.61 2.45
CA VAL A 144 5.03 -23.76 1.57
C VAL A 144 6.53 -23.93 1.28
N ILE A 145 7.24 -22.86 0.93
CA ILE A 145 8.69 -22.93 0.69
C ILE A 145 9.46 -23.35 1.94
N PHE A 146 9.04 -22.87 3.11
CA PHE A 146 9.66 -23.21 4.38
C PHE A 146 9.62 -24.70 4.66
N VAL A 147 8.57 -25.42 4.25
CA VAL A 147 8.51 -26.89 4.38
C VAL A 147 9.69 -27.54 3.65
N PHE A 148 9.96 -27.14 2.40
CA PHE A 148 11.06 -27.69 1.63
C PHE A 148 12.43 -27.32 2.22
N VAL A 149 12.56 -26.09 2.73
CA VAL A 149 13.79 -25.62 3.40
C VAL A 149 14.05 -26.38 4.69
N ALA A 150 13.01 -26.62 5.50
CA ALA A 150 13.10 -27.27 6.80
C ALA A 150 13.18 -28.81 6.74
N LEU A 151 12.71 -29.42 5.64
CA LEU A 151 12.93 -30.84 5.31
C LEU A 151 14.32 -31.08 4.68
N SER A 152 14.93 -30.04 4.09
CA SER A 152 16.24 -30.16 3.44
C SER A 152 17.40 -30.03 4.43
N PRO A 153 18.54 -30.70 4.17
CA PRO A 153 19.75 -30.50 4.96
C PRO A 153 20.17 -29.03 5.01
N SER A 154 20.62 -28.58 6.19
CA SER A 154 20.97 -27.16 6.43
C SER A 154 22.02 -26.61 5.45
N LYS A 155 22.91 -27.47 4.93
CA LYS A 155 23.92 -27.18 3.90
C LYS A 155 23.35 -26.76 2.53
N ARG A 156 22.06 -27.00 2.26
CA ARG A 156 21.39 -26.58 1.02
C ARG A 156 20.84 -25.14 1.09
N LEU A 157 20.74 -24.54 2.27
CA LEU A 157 20.21 -23.18 2.41
C LEU A 157 20.99 -22.12 1.60
N PRO A 158 22.34 -22.13 1.56
CA PRO A 158 23.09 -21.19 0.70
C PRO A 158 22.73 -21.33 -0.79
N ILE A 159 22.43 -22.54 -1.26
CA ILE A 159 21.98 -22.79 -2.64
C ILE A 159 20.59 -22.18 -2.85
N SER A 160 19.65 -22.41 -1.92
CA SER A 160 18.31 -21.79 -2.00
C SER A 160 18.38 -20.25 -1.99
N LEU A 161 19.27 -19.68 -1.19
CA LEU A 161 19.54 -18.23 -1.19
C LEU A 161 20.09 -17.76 -2.53
N ALA A 162 21.10 -18.45 -3.08
CA ALA A 162 21.69 -18.11 -4.37
C ALA A 162 20.66 -18.18 -5.51
N LEU A 163 19.86 -19.24 -5.55
CA LEU A 163 18.78 -19.40 -6.54
C LEU A 163 17.72 -18.30 -6.40
N SER A 164 17.33 -17.96 -5.18
CA SER A 164 16.39 -16.86 -4.93
C SER A 164 16.97 -15.50 -5.32
N ALA A 165 18.28 -15.28 -5.09
CA ALA A 165 18.97 -14.07 -5.49
C ALA A 165 19.06 -13.94 -7.02
N ILE A 166 19.39 -15.03 -7.72
CA ILE A 166 19.38 -15.10 -9.18
C ILE A 166 17.97 -14.81 -9.72
N CYS A 167 16.94 -15.43 -9.15
CA CYS A 167 15.55 -15.19 -9.54
C CYS A 167 15.14 -13.73 -9.36
N THR A 168 15.49 -13.13 -8.20
CA THR A 168 15.20 -11.72 -7.92
C THR A 168 15.93 -10.80 -8.90
N ALA A 169 17.22 -11.07 -9.15
CA ALA A 169 18.01 -10.31 -10.13
C ALA A 169 17.45 -10.42 -11.56
N ALA A 170 16.97 -11.62 -11.95
CA ALA A 170 16.33 -11.83 -13.24
C ALA A 170 15.02 -11.06 -13.37
N LEU A 171 14.20 -11.00 -12.32
CA LEU A 171 12.96 -10.21 -12.31
C LEU A 171 13.26 -8.70 -12.39
N ILE A 172 14.25 -8.22 -11.64
CA ILE A 172 14.69 -6.81 -11.68
C ILE A 172 15.21 -6.44 -13.08
N LEU A 173 16.01 -7.33 -13.68
CA LEU A 173 16.51 -7.14 -15.05
C LEU A 173 15.35 -7.12 -16.05
N ALA A 174 14.42 -8.08 -15.96
CA ALA A 174 13.26 -8.15 -16.83
C ALA A 174 12.36 -6.90 -16.71
N ALA A 175 12.16 -6.38 -15.49
CA ALA A 175 11.41 -5.15 -15.27
C ALA A 175 12.13 -3.89 -15.81
N THR A 176 13.43 -3.97 -16.06
CA THR A 176 14.22 -2.89 -16.65
C THR A 176 14.26 -2.99 -18.18
N THR A 177 14.35 -4.21 -18.73
CA THR A 177 14.43 -4.44 -20.18
C THR A 177 13.07 -4.44 -20.86
N ILE A 178 12.04 -4.95 -20.19
CA ILE A 178 10.64 -4.77 -20.55
C ILE A 178 10.23 -3.48 -19.84
N PRO A 179 9.84 -2.41 -20.54
CA PRO A 179 9.53 -1.10 -19.94
C PRO A 179 8.20 -1.17 -19.15
N LEU A 180 8.19 -1.95 -18.07
CA LEU A 180 7.07 -2.07 -17.17
C LEU A 180 6.87 -0.73 -16.46
N SER A 181 5.62 -0.29 -16.35
CA SER A 181 5.31 0.94 -15.64
C SER A 181 5.75 0.83 -14.18
N SER A 182 6.42 1.87 -13.68
CA SER A 182 6.75 2.05 -12.26
C SER A 182 5.57 2.60 -11.46
N ASP A 183 4.47 2.92 -12.12
CA ASP A 183 3.24 3.34 -11.48
C ASP A 183 2.47 2.13 -10.93
N ASP A 184 2.27 2.13 -9.61
CA ASP A 184 1.57 1.05 -8.90
C ASP A 184 0.11 0.89 -9.34
N GLY A 185 -0.50 1.96 -9.87
CA GLY A 185 -1.87 1.96 -10.39
C GLY A 185 -1.99 1.61 -11.86
N ALA A 186 -0.90 1.32 -12.57
CA ALA A 186 -0.92 1.07 -14.00
C ALA A 186 -1.77 -0.17 -14.35
N PRO A 187 -2.60 -0.10 -15.41
CA PRO A 187 -3.34 -1.27 -15.87
C PRO A 187 -2.39 -2.33 -16.44
N GLY A 188 -2.67 -3.60 -16.18
CA GLY A 188 -1.85 -4.72 -16.65
C GLY A 188 -0.68 -5.05 -15.72
N VAL A 189 0.38 -5.64 -16.29
CA VAL A 189 1.59 -6.03 -15.55
C VAL A 189 2.49 -4.81 -15.40
N SER A 190 2.83 -4.48 -14.15
CA SER A 190 3.67 -3.33 -13.78
C SER A 190 4.80 -3.77 -12.84
N MET A 191 5.73 -2.86 -12.54
CA MET A 191 6.78 -3.13 -11.53
C MET A 191 6.18 -3.45 -10.16
N PHE A 192 5.02 -2.89 -9.83
CA PHE A 192 4.27 -3.23 -8.62
C PHE A 192 3.89 -4.71 -8.58
N GLY A 193 3.29 -5.22 -9.66
CA GLY A 193 2.91 -6.62 -9.76
C GLY A 193 4.09 -7.58 -9.87
N ALA A 194 5.11 -7.20 -10.64
CA ALA A 194 6.25 -8.05 -10.99
C ALA A 194 7.34 -8.12 -9.92
N LEU A 195 7.58 -7.01 -9.19
CA LEU A 195 8.64 -6.89 -8.19
C LEU A 195 8.08 -6.79 -6.78
N TYR A 196 7.11 -5.90 -6.52
CA TYR A 196 6.70 -5.61 -5.14
C TYR A 196 5.75 -6.65 -4.54
N THR A 197 4.75 -7.10 -5.30
CA THR A 197 3.74 -8.05 -4.79
C THR A 197 4.02 -9.50 -5.18
N ASN A 198 4.92 -9.73 -6.14
CA ASN A 198 5.26 -11.06 -6.65
C ASN A 198 5.95 -11.92 -5.57
N PRO A 199 5.38 -13.06 -5.15
CA PRO A 199 5.97 -13.89 -4.11
C PRO A 199 7.40 -14.37 -4.39
N LEU A 200 7.80 -14.51 -5.67
CA LEU A 200 9.16 -14.91 -6.05
C LEU A 200 10.18 -13.81 -5.81
N ALA A 201 9.84 -12.55 -6.11
CA ALA A 201 10.72 -11.41 -5.85
C ALA A 201 10.97 -11.20 -4.35
N ARG A 202 9.98 -11.55 -3.52
CA ARG A 202 10.05 -11.41 -2.05
C ARG A 202 10.71 -12.61 -1.35
N LEU A 203 11.01 -13.69 -2.07
CA LEU A 203 11.52 -14.93 -1.47
C LEU A 203 12.92 -14.76 -0.86
N LEU A 204 13.75 -13.89 -1.46
CA LEU A 204 15.14 -13.72 -1.04
C LEU A 204 15.25 -13.22 0.40
N GLU A 205 14.46 -12.21 0.77
CA GLU A 205 14.47 -11.64 2.11
C GLU A 205 13.87 -12.58 3.16
N PHE A 206 12.86 -13.38 2.79
CA PHE A 206 12.35 -14.44 3.65
C PHE A 206 13.43 -15.48 3.96
N LEU A 207 14.13 -15.98 2.93
CA LEU A 207 15.22 -16.94 3.11
C LEU A 207 16.41 -16.32 3.85
N PHE A 208 16.68 -15.02 3.67
CA PHE A 208 17.69 -14.32 4.44
C PHE A 208 17.32 -14.28 5.92
N GLY A 209 16.05 -14.06 6.26
CA GLY A 209 15.54 -14.22 7.63
C GLY A 209 15.81 -15.61 8.21
N VAL A 210 15.55 -16.68 7.43
CA VAL A 210 15.86 -18.06 7.81
C VAL A 210 17.37 -18.23 8.09
N TYR A 211 18.21 -17.62 7.28
CA TYR A 211 19.67 -17.62 7.46
C TYR A 211 20.09 -16.88 8.73
N CYS A 212 19.53 -15.69 9.00
CA CYS A 212 19.76 -14.96 10.25
C CYS A 212 19.41 -15.80 11.49
N ALA A 213 18.34 -16.60 11.46
CA ALA A 213 18.01 -17.48 12.58
C ALA A 213 19.07 -18.56 12.82
N LYS A 214 19.67 -19.11 11.76
CA LYS A 214 20.80 -20.04 11.87
C LYS A 214 22.02 -19.34 12.47
N LEU A 215 22.37 -18.15 11.97
CA LEU A 215 23.47 -17.35 12.53
C LEU A 215 23.26 -17.05 14.02
N TYR A 216 22.05 -16.69 14.41
CA TYR A 216 21.69 -16.45 15.80
C TYR A 216 21.88 -17.70 16.68
N LYS A 217 21.53 -18.89 16.15
CA LYS A 217 21.68 -20.17 16.87
C LYS A 217 23.13 -20.64 16.99
N LEU A 218 24.04 -20.19 16.12
CA LEU A 218 25.48 -20.51 16.23
C LEU A 218 26.14 -19.93 17.50
N LYS A 219 25.39 -19.21 18.36
CA LYS A 219 25.75 -18.77 19.73
C LYS A 219 27.21 -18.35 19.88
N SER A 220 27.50 -17.05 19.83
CA SER A 220 28.80 -16.56 20.29
C SER A 220 28.76 -16.23 21.81
N PRO A 221 29.53 -16.94 22.66
CA PRO A 221 29.66 -16.62 24.09
C PRO A 221 30.20 -15.21 24.33
N ALA A 222 30.93 -14.64 23.34
CA ALA A 222 31.53 -13.32 23.40
C ALA A 222 30.52 -12.20 23.67
N THR A 223 29.25 -12.42 23.32
CA THR A 223 28.21 -11.42 23.52
C THR A 223 27.77 -11.28 24.98
N ASN A 224 28.02 -12.28 25.84
CA ASN A 224 27.46 -12.37 27.19
C ASN A 224 28.10 -11.38 28.18
N ASN A 225 29.35 -10.97 27.92
CA ASN A 225 30.10 -10.05 28.78
C ASN A 225 30.04 -8.59 28.30
N ILE A 226 29.20 -8.28 27.29
CA ILE A 226 29.05 -6.93 26.78
C ILE A 226 28.17 -6.10 27.72
N SER A 227 28.64 -4.90 28.09
CA SER A 227 27.91 -4.01 29.00
C SER A 227 26.54 -3.57 28.45
N PRO A 228 25.55 -3.27 29.29
CA PRO A 228 24.26 -2.73 28.84
C PRO A 228 24.36 -1.44 28.01
N TRP A 229 25.36 -0.59 28.28
CA TRP A 229 25.59 0.66 27.54
C TRP A 229 26.18 0.42 26.15
N THR A 230 27.06 -0.56 26.01
CA THR A 230 27.52 -1.00 24.69
C THR A 230 26.35 -1.57 23.88
N TRP A 231 25.44 -2.33 24.53
CA TRP A 231 24.21 -2.77 23.88
C TRP A 231 23.28 -1.63 23.50
N LEU A 232 23.17 -0.58 24.32
CA LEU A 232 22.41 0.62 23.96
C LEU A 232 22.97 1.25 22.68
N LEU A 233 24.30 1.41 22.57
CA LEU A 233 24.93 1.94 21.37
C LEU A 233 24.66 1.05 20.14
N ILE A 234 24.73 -0.28 20.28
CA ILE A 234 24.42 -1.21 19.19
C ILE A 234 22.95 -1.09 18.75
N GLU A 235 22.02 -1.04 19.71
CA GLU A 235 20.58 -0.90 19.46
C GLU A 235 20.26 0.43 18.76
N LEU A 236 20.79 1.54 19.27
CA LEU A 236 20.60 2.86 18.67
C LEU A 236 21.26 2.97 17.29
N SER A 237 22.44 2.39 17.10
CA SER A 237 23.11 2.37 15.80
C SER A 237 22.32 1.58 14.76
N ALA A 238 21.76 0.43 15.15
CA ALA A 238 20.91 -0.37 14.27
C ALA A 238 19.62 0.38 13.88
N LEU A 239 18.98 1.05 14.85
CA LEU A 239 17.80 1.88 14.59
C LEU A 239 18.12 3.10 13.71
N ALA A 240 19.24 3.77 13.96
CA ALA A 240 19.70 4.92 13.17
C ALA A 240 20.04 4.51 11.73
N ALA A 241 20.71 3.36 11.54
CA ALA A 241 21.00 2.82 10.23
C ALA A 241 19.72 2.53 9.43
N ILE A 242 18.69 1.97 10.08
CA ILE A 242 17.37 1.79 9.47
C ILE A 242 16.73 3.13 9.12
N GLY A 243 16.69 4.09 10.05
CA GLY A 243 16.12 5.41 9.78
C GLY A 243 16.80 6.12 8.60
N TYR A 244 18.13 6.08 8.56
CA TYR A 244 18.91 6.63 7.45
C TYR A 244 18.64 5.89 6.13
N ALA A 245 18.62 4.56 6.14
CA ALA A 245 18.31 3.78 4.95
C ALA A 245 16.91 4.10 4.42
N LEU A 246 15.90 4.16 5.30
CA LEU A 246 14.53 4.52 4.93
C LEU A 246 14.44 5.92 4.30
N TYR A 247 15.24 6.86 4.78
CA TYR A 247 15.35 8.21 4.22
C TYR A 247 16.00 8.22 2.84
N VAL A 248 17.14 7.53 2.68
CA VAL A 248 17.87 7.45 1.41
C VAL A 248 17.03 6.75 0.34
N VAL A 249 16.41 5.62 0.67
CA VAL A 249 15.63 4.85 -0.31
C VAL A 249 14.33 5.54 -0.72
N ALA A 250 13.85 6.53 0.05
CA ALA A 250 12.70 7.38 -0.31
C ALA A 250 12.99 8.38 -1.45
N ARG A 251 14.10 8.23 -2.18
CA ARG A 251 14.50 9.03 -3.33
C ARG A 251 14.63 8.16 -4.59
N PRO A 252 13.54 7.52 -5.06
CA PRO A 252 13.59 6.56 -6.16
C PRO A 252 14.16 7.15 -7.45
N ALA A 253 13.90 8.43 -7.76
CA ALA A 253 14.45 9.08 -8.96
C ALA A 253 16.00 9.11 -8.94
N VAL A 254 16.59 9.48 -7.80
CA VAL A 254 18.05 9.52 -7.63
C VAL A 254 18.64 8.12 -7.74
N ILE A 255 18.02 7.13 -7.08
CA ILE A 255 18.53 5.75 -7.10
C ILE A 255 18.40 5.15 -8.51
N SER A 256 17.26 5.33 -9.16
CA SER A 256 17.02 4.83 -10.52
C SER A 256 17.95 5.46 -11.55
N GLN A 257 18.42 6.70 -11.35
CA GLN A 257 19.41 7.32 -12.24
C GLN A 257 20.73 6.53 -12.29
N TYR A 258 21.17 5.97 -11.16
CA TYR A 258 22.44 5.22 -11.07
C TYR A 258 22.28 3.71 -11.24
N THR A 259 21.09 3.17 -10.95
CA THR A 259 20.85 1.73 -10.86
C THR A 259 19.90 1.18 -11.93
N GLY A 260 19.23 2.06 -12.68
CA GLY A 260 18.13 1.71 -13.57
C GLY A 260 16.78 1.63 -12.86
N ALA A 261 15.69 1.70 -13.64
CA ALA A 261 14.34 1.83 -13.09
C ALA A 261 13.89 0.61 -12.28
N GLY A 262 14.20 -0.62 -12.71
CA GLY A 262 13.81 -1.83 -12.00
C GLY A 262 14.50 -1.97 -10.64
N LEU A 263 15.83 -1.78 -10.58
CA LEU A 263 16.58 -1.88 -9.33
C LEU A 263 16.25 -0.71 -8.39
N GLY A 264 16.10 0.50 -8.93
CA GLY A 264 15.68 1.66 -8.15
C GLY A 264 14.28 1.50 -7.55
N TYR A 265 13.33 0.95 -8.30
CA TYR A 265 12.00 0.61 -7.80
C TYR A 265 12.07 -0.47 -6.72
N TYR A 266 12.85 -1.54 -6.96
CA TYR A 266 13.07 -2.62 -5.99
C TYR A 266 13.63 -2.06 -4.68
N ILE A 267 14.71 -1.25 -4.71
CA ILE A 267 15.33 -0.64 -3.51
C ILE A 267 14.39 0.35 -2.80
N TYR A 268 13.56 1.07 -3.54
CA TYR A 268 12.58 1.98 -2.96
C TYR A 268 11.52 1.22 -2.17
N LYS A 269 10.89 0.21 -2.80
CA LYS A 269 9.76 -0.53 -2.21
C LYS A 269 10.20 -1.57 -1.20
N GLU A 270 11.33 -2.21 -1.46
CA GLU A 270 11.92 -3.34 -0.75
C GLU A 270 13.46 -3.28 -0.82
N GLY A 271 14.22 -4.31 -0.43
CA GLY A 271 15.66 -4.32 -0.71
C GLY A 271 16.59 -3.87 0.43
N ILE A 272 16.11 -3.27 1.52
CA ILE A 272 16.93 -3.05 2.73
C ILE A 272 16.90 -4.26 3.70
N TRP A 273 16.48 -5.43 3.22
CA TRP A 273 16.33 -6.67 4.00
C TRP A 273 17.60 -7.13 4.72
N LEU A 274 18.79 -6.78 4.21
CA LEU A 274 20.06 -6.99 4.92
C LEU A 274 20.10 -6.24 6.26
N LEU A 275 19.71 -4.95 6.23
CA LEU A 275 19.64 -4.12 7.43
C LEU A 275 18.51 -4.60 8.36
N TRP A 276 17.38 -5.06 7.81
CA TRP A 276 16.33 -5.68 8.61
C TRP A 276 16.83 -6.93 9.33
N GLY A 277 17.58 -7.81 8.65
CA GLY A 277 18.17 -8.99 9.28
C GLY A 277 19.17 -8.63 10.38
N ALA A 278 20.01 -7.60 10.17
CA ALA A 278 20.90 -7.09 11.21
C ALA A 278 20.14 -6.54 12.42
N LEU A 279 19.09 -5.73 12.20
CA LEU A 279 18.21 -5.24 13.25
C LEU A 279 17.57 -6.40 14.03
N ILE A 280 17.07 -7.41 13.32
CA ILE A 280 16.46 -8.60 13.93
C ILE A 280 17.48 -9.34 14.80
N LEU A 281 18.71 -9.52 14.35
CA LEU A 281 19.77 -10.17 15.15
C LEU A 281 20.10 -9.40 16.44
N VAL A 282 20.17 -8.07 16.35
CA VAL A 282 20.39 -7.19 17.52
C VAL A 282 19.26 -7.37 18.53
N PHE A 283 18.00 -7.21 18.12
CA PHE A 283 16.87 -7.26 19.04
C PHE A 283 16.48 -8.69 19.46
N ALA A 284 16.82 -9.73 18.69
CA ALA A 284 16.73 -11.13 19.09
C ALA A 284 17.63 -11.44 20.29
N SER A 285 18.75 -10.71 20.44
CA SER A 285 19.65 -10.88 21.58
C SER A 285 19.02 -10.36 22.88
N SER A 286 18.15 -9.33 22.78
CA SER A 286 17.37 -8.75 23.88
C SER A 286 18.19 -8.38 25.12
N ARG A 287 19.29 -7.63 24.94
CA ARG A 287 20.28 -7.37 26.01
C ARG A 287 20.39 -5.90 26.42
N GLY A 288 20.06 -4.95 25.55
CA GLY A 288 20.18 -3.53 25.84
C GLY A 288 18.91 -2.91 26.42
N PRO A 289 18.99 -1.63 26.84
CA PRO A 289 17.87 -0.91 27.43
C PRO A 289 16.69 -0.73 26.47
N VAL A 290 16.93 -0.53 25.17
CA VAL A 290 15.85 -0.35 24.19
C VAL A 290 15.06 -1.65 24.05
N ALA A 291 15.74 -2.80 23.99
CA ALA A 291 15.06 -4.09 23.97
C ALA A 291 14.23 -4.33 25.25
N ARG A 292 14.67 -3.84 26.42
CA ARG A 292 13.88 -3.94 27.67
C ARG A 292 12.61 -3.10 27.61
N ILE A 293 12.70 -1.86 27.11
CA ILE A 293 11.52 -1.00 26.89
C ILE A 293 10.56 -1.68 25.92
N LEU A 294 11.07 -2.16 24.78
CA LEU A 294 10.27 -2.91 23.81
C LEU A 294 9.68 -4.20 24.40
N SER A 295 10.23 -4.76 25.47
CA SER A 295 9.69 -5.96 26.12
C SER A 295 8.63 -5.65 27.19
N THR A 296 8.21 -4.39 27.34
CA THR A 296 7.10 -4.01 28.23
C THR A 296 5.78 -4.56 27.72
N ARG A 297 4.87 -4.91 28.64
CA ARG A 297 3.59 -5.54 28.31
C ARG A 297 2.74 -4.75 27.29
N PRO A 298 2.60 -3.42 27.37
CA PRO A 298 1.80 -2.67 26.40
C PRO A 298 2.36 -2.77 24.98
N LEU A 299 3.67 -2.62 24.80
CA LEU A 299 4.31 -2.70 23.49
C LEU A 299 4.25 -4.12 22.92
N VAL A 300 4.45 -5.14 23.77
CA VAL A 300 4.31 -6.54 23.36
C VAL A 300 2.88 -6.81 22.91
N PHE A 301 1.87 -6.31 23.62
CA PHE A 301 0.47 -6.46 23.22
C PHE A 301 0.17 -5.78 21.89
N LEU A 302 0.66 -4.56 21.66
CA LEU A 302 0.56 -3.88 20.36
C LEU A 302 1.21 -4.72 19.24
N GLY A 303 2.33 -5.37 19.54
CA GLY A 303 3.00 -6.31 18.65
C GLY A 303 2.23 -7.61 18.41
N GLU A 304 1.45 -8.09 19.39
CA GLU A 304 0.62 -9.29 19.26
C GLU A 304 -0.59 -9.04 18.35
N ILE A 305 -1.21 -7.86 18.45
CA ILE A 305 -2.35 -7.45 17.61
C ILE A 305 -1.93 -6.86 16.26
N SER A 306 -0.63 -6.76 15.96
CA SER A 306 -0.12 -6.04 14.77
C SER A 306 -0.60 -6.65 13.46
N PHE A 307 -0.84 -7.97 13.42
CA PHE A 307 -1.39 -8.65 12.25
C PHE A 307 -2.85 -8.25 11.99
N ALA A 308 -3.66 -8.16 13.05
CA ALA A 308 -5.02 -7.63 12.96
C ALA A 308 -5.02 -6.14 12.58
N LEU A 309 -4.10 -5.35 13.12
CA LEU A 309 -3.94 -3.93 12.75
C LEU A 309 -3.62 -3.78 11.27
N TYR A 310 -2.70 -4.59 10.75
CA TYR A 310 -2.35 -4.60 9.33
C TYR A 310 -3.56 -4.94 8.44
N LEU A 311 -4.44 -5.86 8.83
CA LEU A 311 -5.63 -6.17 8.03
C LEU A 311 -6.77 -5.15 8.19
N ALA A 312 -6.93 -4.59 9.39
CA ALA A 312 -8.05 -3.70 9.71
C ALA A 312 -7.84 -2.28 9.17
N HIS A 313 -6.60 -1.77 9.14
CA HIS A 313 -6.36 -0.36 8.86
C HIS A 313 -6.88 0.09 7.48
N MET A 314 -6.81 -0.76 6.45
CA MET A 314 -7.29 -0.39 5.12
C MET A 314 -8.82 -0.32 5.06
N ILE A 315 -9.51 -1.17 5.82
CA ILE A 315 -10.98 -1.10 5.96
C ILE A 315 -11.36 0.21 6.66
N VAL A 316 -10.68 0.53 7.76
CA VAL A 316 -10.90 1.78 8.50
C VAL A 316 -10.57 3.00 7.64
N PHE A 317 -9.48 2.94 6.85
CA PHE A 317 -9.08 4.01 5.95
C PHE A 317 -10.10 4.23 4.83
N ASN A 318 -10.62 3.16 4.23
CA ASN A 318 -11.67 3.26 3.21
C ASN A 318 -12.94 3.86 3.80
N LEU A 319 -13.33 3.46 5.01
CA LEU A 319 -14.45 4.10 5.72
C LEU A 319 -14.19 5.57 6.00
N ALA A 320 -12.99 5.92 6.46
CA ALA A 320 -12.62 7.31 6.72
C ALA A 320 -12.63 8.14 5.44
N SER A 321 -12.15 7.59 4.32
CA SER A 321 -12.14 8.24 3.01
C SER A 321 -13.55 8.47 2.46
N LEU A 322 -14.45 7.50 2.63
CA LEU A 322 -15.87 7.66 2.27
C LEU A 322 -16.60 8.70 3.13
N ASN A 323 -16.08 9.00 4.32
CA ASN A 323 -16.59 10.01 5.23
C ASN A 323 -15.59 11.17 5.39
N ALA A 324 -14.79 11.46 4.36
CA ALA A 324 -13.73 12.46 4.42
C ALA A 324 -14.18 13.85 4.93
N PRO A 325 -15.39 14.36 4.59
CA PRO A 325 -15.87 15.62 5.14
C PRO A 325 -15.93 15.63 6.68
N LEU A 326 -16.46 14.57 7.30
CA LEU A 326 -16.52 14.42 8.76
C LEU A 326 -15.13 14.41 9.37
N PHE A 327 -14.20 13.66 8.79
CA PHE A 327 -12.82 13.60 9.27
C PHE A 327 -12.06 14.92 9.09
N LYS A 328 -12.43 15.72 8.08
CA LYS A 328 -11.87 17.05 7.86
C LYS A 328 -12.37 18.06 8.91
N GLU A 329 -13.65 17.97 9.32
CA GLU A 329 -14.21 18.80 10.39
C GLU A 329 -13.52 18.54 11.74
N LEU A 330 -13.05 17.31 11.98
CA LEU A 330 -12.28 16.97 13.18
C LEU A 330 -10.88 17.62 13.21
N GLY A 331 -10.41 18.21 12.10
CA GLY A 331 -9.11 18.85 11.98
C GLY A 331 -7.98 17.94 12.47
N ASN A 332 -7.15 18.45 13.38
CA ASN A 332 -6.00 17.71 13.93
C ASN A 332 -6.39 16.47 14.76
N LEU A 333 -7.65 16.34 15.17
CA LEU A 333 -8.14 15.16 15.90
C LEU A 333 -8.49 13.99 14.98
N GLY A 334 -8.65 14.23 13.67
CA GLY A 334 -9.01 13.18 12.71
C GLY A 334 -8.02 12.01 12.70
N MET A 335 -6.71 12.30 12.70
CA MET A 335 -5.66 11.28 12.69
C MET A 335 -5.57 10.48 14.01
N PRO A 336 -5.53 11.11 15.21
CA PRO A 336 -5.63 10.38 16.48
C PRO A 336 -6.88 9.48 16.59
N ILE A 337 -8.04 9.96 16.14
CA ILE A 337 -9.29 9.18 16.16
C ILE A 337 -9.19 7.99 15.21
N PHE A 338 -8.66 8.17 14.01
CA PHE A 338 -8.40 7.09 13.06
C PHE A 338 -7.50 6.00 13.67
N TRP A 339 -6.41 6.38 14.35
CA TRP A 339 -5.52 5.44 15.04
C TRP A 339 -6.21 4.70 16.18
N LEU A 340 -7.03 5.41 16.97
CA LEU A 340 -7.82 4.80 18.03
C LEU A 340 -8.77 3.73 17.47
N ILE A 341 -9.47 4.03 16.37
CA ILE A 341 -10.36 3.07 15.69
C ILE A 341 -9.56 1.88 15.16
N CYS A 342 -8.40 2.12 14.54
CA CYS A 342 -7.53 1.05 14.03
C CYS A 342 -7.07 0.11 15.16
N ILE A 343 -6.53 0.64 16.25
CA ILE A 343 -5.98 -0.16 17.36
C ILE A 343 -7.09 -0.91 18.10
N THR A 344 -8.24 -0.27 18.35
CA THR A 344 -9.38 -0.91 19.02
C THR A 344 -9.99 -2.01 18.15
N SER A 345 -10.16 -1.77 16.84
CA SER A 345 -10.63 -2.78 15.88
C SER A 345 -9.64 -3.96 15.78
N ALA A 346 -8.34 -3.67 15.75
CA ALA A 346 -7.29 -4.69 15.75
C ALA A 346 -7.34 -5.56 17.01
N ALA A 347 -7.45 -4.95 18.19
CA ALA A 347 -7.56 -5.66 19.45
C ALA A 347 -8.82 -6.54 19.49
N ALA A 348 -9.96 -6.01 19.04
CA ALA A 348 -11.21 -6.76 18.94
C ALA A 348 -11.06 -7.98 18.03
N LEU A 349 -10.58 -7.79 16.80
CA LEU A 349 -10.37 -8.86 15.83
C LEU A 349 -9.37 -9.91 16.33
N HIS A 350 -8.28 -9.47 16.96
CA HIS A 350 -7.28 -10.36 17.52
C HIS A 350 -7.88 -11.28 18.60
N LEU A 351 -8.60 -10.68 19.56
CA LEU A 351 -9.12 -11.36 20.74
C LEU A 351 -10.38 -12.20 20.44
N THR A 352 -11.13 -11.87 19.39
CA THR A 352 -12.41 -12.53 19.07
C THR A 352 -12.35 -13.46 17.87
N VAL A 353 -11.45 -13.25 16.93
CA VAL A 353 -11.33 -14.05 15.71
C VAL A 353 -9.97 -14.74 15.65
N GLU A 354 -8.89 -13.98 15.58
CA GLU A 354 -7.55 -14.49 15.27
C GLU A 354 -7.10 -15.57 16.27
N ASP A 355 -7.02 -15.22 17.55
CA ASP A 355 -6.47 -16.08 18.59
C ASP A 355 -7.43 -17.25 18.97
N PRO A 356 -8.75 -17.04 19.09
CA PRO A 356 -9.73 -18.11 19.23
C PRO A 356 -9.71 -19.14 18.08
N CYS A 357 -9.86 -18.69 16.82
CA CYS A 357 -9.92 -19.59 15.67
C CYS A 357 -8.60 -20.34 15.49
N ARG A 358 -7.46 -19.67 15.72
CA ARG A 358 -6.15 -20.31 15.70
C ARG A 358 -6.08 -21.48 16.69
N ARG A 359 -6.50 -21.27 17.94
CA ARG A 359 -6.53 -22.33 18.96
C ARG A 359 -7.47 -23.47 18.58
N LEU A 360 -8.66 -23.15 18.06
CA LEU A 360 -9.63 -24.15 17.66
C LEU A 360 -9.10 -25.06 16.55
N ILE A 361 -8.56 -24.49 15.48
CA ILE A 361 -8.05 -25.25 14.33
C ILE A 361 -6.88 -26.15 14.75
N VAL A 362 -5.92 -25.61 15.51
CA VAL A 362 -4.76 -26.38 15.97
C VAL A 362 -5.17 -27.50 16.95
N ASN A 363 -6.08 -27.23 17.88
CA ASN A 363 -6.53 -28.26 18.82
C ASN A 363 -7.39 -29.34 18.16
N TRP A 364 -8.21 -28.96 17.17
CA TRP A 364 -8.94 -29.91 16.35
C TRP A 364 -7.98 -30.85 15.61
N TRP A 365 -6.92 -30.32 15.01
CA TRP A 365 -5.88 -31.11 14.36
C TRP A 365 -5.13 -32.02 15.35
N ASP A 366 -4.73 -31.47 16.50
CA ASP A 366 -4.04 -32.22 17.57
C ASP A 366 -4.98 -33.20 18.32
N LYS A 367 -6.26 -33.32 17.92
CA LYS A 367 -7.29 -34.16 18.56
C LYS A 367 -7.42 -33.93 20.08
N LYS A 368 -7.18 -32.70 20.53
CA LYS A 368 -7.31 -32.32 21.94
C LYS A 368 -8.79 -32.16 22.33
N PRO A 369 -9.16 -32.38 23.61
CA PRO A 369 -10.54 -32.19 24.06
C PRO A 369 -11.06 -30.79 23.72
N ARG A 370 -12.35 -30.70 23.35
CA ARG A 370 -13.00 -29.45 22.95
C ARG A 370 -12.80 -28.38 24.02
N ILE A 371 -12.22 -27.24 23.64
CA ILE A 371 -12.13 -26.09 24.53
C ILE A 371 -13.55 -25.54 24.73
N THR A 372 -13.99 -25.40 25.98
CA THR A 372 -15.25 -24.71 26.30
C THR A 372 -15.20 -23.26 25.83
N ILE A 373 -16.31 -22.72 25.32
CA ILE A 373 -16.40 -21.32 24.84
C ILE A 373 -15.86 -20.31 25.87
N LYS A 374 -16.14 -20.50 27.18
CA LYS A 374 -15.61 -19.68 28.27
C LYS A 374 -14.08 -19.66 28.39
N LYS A 375 -13.40 -20.75 28.03
CA LYS A 375 -11.92 -20.82 28.00
C LYS A 375 -11.34 -20.29 26.69
N LEU A 376 -12.15 -20.17 25.65
CA LEU A 376 -11.72 -19.74 24.32
C LEU A 376 -11.60 -18.21 24.22
N TYR A 377 -12.52 -17.50 24.86
CA TYR A 377 -12.55 -16.04 24.92
C TYR A 377 -12.08 -15.56 26.29
N ARG A 378 -10.92 -14.89 26.34
CA ARG A 378 -10.40 -14.25 27.58
C ARG A 378 -10.99 -12.87 27.84
N VAL A 379 -11.76 -12.35 26.89
CA VAL A 379 -12.42 -11.03 26.95
C VAL A 379 -13.90 -11.23 27.28
N PRO A 380 -14.51 -10.35 28.07
CA PRO A 380 -15.94 -10.39 28.30
C PRO A 380 -16.72 -10.39 26.98
N GLN A 381 -17.70 -11.29 26.84
CA GLN A 381 -18.49 -11.47 25.61
C GLN A 381 -19.22 -10.18 25.16
N TRP A 382 -19.44 -9.24 26.08
CA TRP A 382 -20.05 -7.95 25.79
C TRP A 382 -19.16 -7.03 24.92
N LEU A 383 -17.83 -7.16 24.95
CA LEU A 383 -16.94 -6.38 24.09
C LEU A 383 -17.03 -6.82 22.63
N SER A 384 -17.13 -8.13 22.39
CA SER A 384 -17.44 -8.68 21.07
C SER A 384 -18.81 -8.21 20.59
N LEU A 385 -19.79 -8.14 21.50
CA LEU A 385 -21.11 -7.62 21.24
C LEU A 385 -21.07 -6.13 20.89
N ILE A 386 -20.25 -5.31 21.57
CA ILE A 386 -20.08 -3.88 21.24
C ILE A 386 -19.47 -3.71 19.86
N VAL A 387 -18.48 -4.53 19.45
CA VAL A 387 -17.88 -4.44 18.11
C VAL A 387 -18.90 -4.82 17.04
N LEU A 388 -19.69 -5.87 17.30
CA LEU A 388 -20.74 -6.32 16.41
C LEU A 388 -21.89 -5.30 16.33
N VAL A 389 -22.30 -4.74 17.48
CA VAL A 389 -23.35 -3.72 17.60
C VAL A 389 -22.88 -2.38 17.06
N ALA A 390 -21.62 -1.97 17.23
CA ALA A 390 -21.07 -0.76 16.64
C ALA A 390 -20.95 -0.92 15.11
N GLY A 391 -20.52 -2.09 14.63
CA GLY A 391 -20.54 -2.43 13.21
C GLY A 391 -21.97 -2.43 12.64
N SER A 392 -22.92 -2.99 13.38
CA SER A 392 -24.35 -2.99 13.03
C SER A 392 -24.98 -1.61 13.15
N ALA A 393 -24.57 -0.76 14.09
CA ALA A 393 -25.07 0.61 14.28
C ALA A 393 -24.57 1.56 13.19
N VAL A 394 -23.31 1.40 12.77
CA VAL A 394 -22.77 2.04 11.56
C VAL A 394 -23.49 1.56 10.31
N ALA A 395 -23.92 0.29 10.28
CA ALA A 395 -24.73 -0.27 9.19
C ALA A 395 -26.22 0.12 9.28
N SER A 396 -26.77 0.37 10.47
CA SER A 396 -28.20 0.64 10.70
C SER A 396 -28.56 2.12 10.76
N ASN A 397 -27.58 3.01 10.99
CA ASN A 397 -27.73 4.44 10.70
C ASN A 397 -27.70 4.74 9.20
N TYR A 398 -27.66 3.70 8.37
CA TYR A 398 -28.00 3.78 6.96
C TYR A 398 -29.52 3.76 6.82
N GLN A 399 -30.11 4.92 6.57
CA GLN A 399 -31.21 4.92 5.62
C GLN A 399 -30.56 4.59 4.27
N PRO A 400 -31.02 3.55 3.55
CA PRO A 400 -30.85 3.59 2.12
C PRO A 400 -31.56 4.87 1.74
N SER A 401 -30.80 5.93 1.44
CA SER A 401 -31.25 6.82 0.40
C SER A 401 -31.62 5.85 -0.71
N THR A 402 -32.93 5.69 -0.93
CA THR A 402 -33.47 5.18 -2.17
C THR A 402 -32.49 5.61 -3.22
N VAL A 403 -31.97 4.64 -3.96
CA VAL A 403 -31.23 4.88 -5.18
C VAL A 403 -32.09 5.85 -5.98
N VAL A 404 -31.90 7.14 -5.76
CA VAL A 404 -32.08 8.20 -6.72
C VAL A 404 -31.05 7.75 -7.72
N GLY A 405 -31.46 6.89 -8.66
CA GLY A 405 -30.58 6.26 -9.61
C GLY A 405 -29.75 7.38 -10.14
N VAL A 406 -28.46 7.39 -9.76
CA VAL A 406 -27.65 8.60 -9.63
C VAL A 406 -28.09 9.51 -10.74
N SER A 407 -28.97 10.47 -10.41
CA SER A 407 -29.11 11.64 -11.23
C SER A 407 -27.69 12.13 -11.14
N ARG A 408 -26.89 11.83 -12.17
CA ARG A 408 -25.55 12.37 -12.37
C ARG A 408 -25.68 13.76 -11.84
N PRO A 409 -24.85 14.22 -10.89
CA PRO A 409 -24.94 15.60 -10.49
C PRO A 409 -25.01 16.36 -11.81
N GLN A 410 -26.16 16.97 -12.08
CA GLN A 410 -26.18 18.06 -13.01
C GLN A 410 -25.27 19.00 -12.25
N ASN A 411 -24.00 18.96 -12.61
CA ASN A 411 -23.08 20.01 -12.28
C ASN A 411 -23.64 21.19 -13.06
N THR A 412 -24.74 21.77 -12.58
CA THR A 412 -24.91 23.20 -12.60
C THR A 412 -23.69 23.69 -11.82
N ILE A 413 -22.63 23.94 -12.57
CA ILE A 413 -21.43 24.61 -12.08
C ILE A 413 -21.93 26.02 -11.75
N GLU A 414 -22.28 26.25 -10.50
CA GLU A 414 -22.30 27.60 -9.96
C GLU A 414 -20.84 28.02 -9.80
N GLY A 415 -20.37 28.77 -10.79
CA GLY A 415 -19.06 29.40 -10.81
C GLY A 415 -19.04 30.39 -11.96
N ALA A 416 -19.08 31.67 -11.63
CA ALA A 416 -18.82 32.75 -12.58
C ALA A 416 -17.36 32.62 -13.06
N GLY A 417 -17.15 31.96 -14.20
CA GLY A 417 -15.88 31.78 -14.87
C GLY A 417 -16.14 31.67 -16.37
N SER A 418 -15.30 32.28 -17.19
CA SER A 418 -15.53 32.47 -18.63
C SER A 418 -15.80 31.15 -19.36
N VAL A 419 -17.03 30.96 -19.85
CA VAL A 419 -17.38 29.92 -20.83
C VAL A 419 -16.41 30.06 -22.01
N ILE A 420 -15.47 29.13 -22.15
CA ILE A 420 -14.48 29.22 -23.23
C ILE A 420 -15.13 28.66 -24.51
N PRO A 421 -15.37 29.49 -25.55
CA PRO A 421 -16.05 29.01 -26.75
C PRO A 421 -15.10 28.17 -27.60
N ALA A 422 -15.56 26.97 -28.00
CA ALA A 422 -14.93 26.08 -28.99
C ALA A 422 -13.50 25.60 -28.65
N ASN A 423 -13.38 24.57 -27.81
CA ASN A 423 -12.10 23.95 -27.43
C ASN A 423 -12.18 22.42 -27.52
N ARG A 424 -12.14 21.86 -28.73
CA ARG A 424 -12.31 20.42 -28.97
C ARG A 424 -11.02 19.82 -29.53
N PHE A 425 -10.55 18.75 -28.89
CA PHE A 425 -9.55 17.86 -29.45
C PHE A 425 -10.20 16.90 -30.45
N ALA A 426 -9.50 16.54 -31.53
CA ALA A 426 -10.00 15.66 -32.59
C ALA A 426 -10.39 14.25 -32.10
N ASN A 427 -9.97 13.88 -30.89
CA ASN A 427 -10.32 12.62 -30.24
C ASN A 427 -11.62 12.70 -29.39
N GLY A 428 -12.40 13.77 -29.51
CA GLY A 428 -13.71 13.88 -28.86
C GLY A 428 -13.67 14.38 -27.42
N ILE A 429 -12.55 14.95 -26.95
CA ILE A 429 -12.45 15.61 -25.64
C ILE A 429 -12.58 17.12 -25.82
N SER A 430 -13.33 17.79 -24.94
CA SER A 430 -13.40 19.25 -24.91
C SER A 430 -13.03 19.80 -23.54
N LEU A 431 -12.32 20.92 -23.53
CA LEU A 431 -12.09 21.72 -22.33
C LEU A 431 -13.27 22.68 -22.14
N THR A 432 -14.01 22.52 -21.06
CA THR A 432 -15.25 23.27 -20.81
C THR A 432 -15.03 24.50 -19.95
N ASP A 433 -14.11 24.44 -18.98
CA ASP A 433 -13.88 25.55 -18.04
C ASP A 433 -12.48 25.49 -17.41
N ILE A 434 -11.98 26.63 -16.95
CA ILE A 434 -10.77 26.77 -16.14
C ILE A 434 -11.05 27.74 -14.99
N THR A 435 -10.76 27.31 -13.76
CA THR A 435 -10.87 28.17 -12.57
C THR A 435 -9.54 28.28 -11.84
N SER A 436 -9.31 29.41 -11.15
CA SER A 436 -8.14 29.64 -10.31
C SER A 436 -8.57 29.84 -8.85
N SER A 437 -7.72 29.40 -7.92
CA SER A 437 -7.89 29.68 -6.48
C SER A 437 -7.19 30.98 -6.09
N ALA A 438 -7.58 31.56 -4.94
CA ALA A 438 -6.78 32.61 -4.31
C ALA A 438 -5.34 32.10 -4.03
N PRO A 439 -4.30 32.95 -4.18
CA PRO A 439 -2.92 32.56 -3.92
C PRO A 439 -2.72 32.18 -2.46
N LYS A 440 -1.99 31.09 -2.20
CA LYS A 440 -1.56 30.69 -0.86
C LYS A 440 -0.08 30.32 -0.91
N ASP A 441 0.73 31.00 -0.09
CA ASP A 441 2.18 30.80 -0.01
C ASP A 441 2.91 30.94 -1.38
N GLY A 442 2.45 31.87 -2.23
CA GLY A 442 3.02 32.13 -3.56
C GLY A 442 2.63 31.10 -4.63
N LEU A 443 1.70 30.19 -4.32
CA LEU A 443 1.17 29.18 -5.23
C LEU A 443 -0.30 29.45 -5.56
N ILE A 444 -0.67 29.22 -6.82
CA ILE A 444 -2.05 29.27 -7.33
C ILE A 444 -2.44 27.89 -7.82
N THR A 445 -3.64 27.44 -7.46
CA THR A 445 -4.22 26.20 -7.96
C THR A 445 -5.14 26.49 -9.12
N LEU A 446 -4.86 25.90 -10.28
CA LEU A 446 -5.68 25.92 -11.48
C LEU A 446 -6.47 24.61 -11.59
N LYS A 447 -7.76 24.70 -11.86
CA LYS A 447 -8.63 23.54 -12.12
C LYS A 447 -9.13 23.59 -13.55
N PHE A 448 -8.97 22.48 -14.25
CA PHE A 448 -9.38 22.31 -15.64
C PHE A 448 -10.53 21.31 -15.71
N TYR A 449 -11.60 21.68 -16.38
CA TYR A 449 -12.79 20.85 -16.54
C TYR A 449 -12.89 20.36 -17.97
N PHE A 450 -13.10 19.06 -18.14
CA PHE A 450 -13.18 18.41 -19.45
C PHE A 450 -14.47 17.62 -19.60
N THR A 451 -14.92 17.42 -20.84
CA THR A 451 -16.07 16.57 -21.19
C THR A 451 -15.82 15.75 -22.45
N THR A 452 -16.33 14.52 -22.51
CA THR A 452 -16.28 13.66 -23.70
C THR A 452 -17.49 13.86 -24.62
N HIS A 453 -17.29 13.83 -25.93
CA HIS A 453 -18.35 13.91 -26.94
C HIS A 453 -18.64 12.58 -27.63
N ASP A 454 -17.75 11.60 -27.44
CA ASP A 454 -17.78 10.27 -28.03
C ASP A 454 -17.43 9.22 -26.96
N ASP A 455 -17.77 7.95 -27.19
CA ASP A 455 -17.38 6.86 -26.29
C ASP A 455 -15.89 6.57 -26.46
N ILE A 456 -15.05 6.98 -25.50
CA ILE A 456 -13.59 6.96 -25.63
C ILE A 456 -12.89 6.37 -24.42
N SER A 457 -11.77 5.68 -24.66
CA SER A 457 -10.84 5.26 -23.60
C SER A 457 -9.89 6.41 -23.26
N LEU A 458 -9.86 6.80 -21.97
CA LEU A 458 -9.12 7.96 -21.47
C LEU A 458 -7.68 7.66 -21.02
N ASN A 459 -7.05 6.57 -21.49
CA ASN A 459 -5.67 6.21 -21.15
C ASN A 459 -4.63 7.13 -21.83
N ARG A 460 -4.53 8.40 -21.40
CA ARG A 460 -3.78 9.46 -22.10
C ARG A 460 -3.18 10.50 -21.13
N HIS A 461 -2.23 11.27 -21.64
CA HIS A 461 -1.57 12.36 -20.95
C HIS A 461 -2.04 13.72 -21.46
N LEU A 462 -2.17 14.68 -20.54
CA LEU A 462 -2.32 16.10 -20.81
C LEU A 462 -1.04 16.81 -20.39
N GLY A 463 -0.30 17.32 -21.37
CA GLY A 463 0.80 18.26 -21.11
C GLY A 463 0.21 19.66 -20.96
N ILE A 464 0.44 20.31 -19.81
CA ILE A 464 -0.01 21.68 -19.57
C ILE A 464 1.21 22.59 -19.37
N HIS A 465 1.22 23.68 -20.14
CA HIS A 465 2.36 24.58 -20.30
C HIS A 465 1.90 26.02 -20.06
N LEU A 466 2.74 26.82 -19.41
CA LEU A 466 2.59 28.27 -19.39
C LEU A 466 3.47 28.86 -20.49
N ASN A 467 2.89 29.72 -21.35
CA ASN A 467 3.60 30.29 -22.49
C ASN A 467 3.73 31.81 -22.40
N ASP A 468 4.79 32.35 -23.00
CA ASP A 468 4.98 33.79 -23.20
C ASP A 468 4.11 34.33 -24.35
N ALA A 469 4.19 35.64 -24.62
CA ALA A 469 3.44 36.28 -25.70
C ALA A 469 3.86 35.81 -27.11
N GLY A 470 5.04 35.21 -27.26
CA GLY A 470 5.53 34.61 -28.49
C GLY A 470 5.18 33.12 -28.65
N GLY A 471 4.51 32.52 -27.67
CA GLY A 471 4.14 31.10 -27.68
C GLY A 471 5.24 30.15 -27.16
N ASN A 472 6.36 30.67 -26.66
CA ASN A 472 7.41 29.85 -26.06
C ASN A 472 7.02 29.40 -24.66
N ILE A 473 7.39 28.17 -24.29
CA ILE A 473 7.09 27.61 -22.98
C ILE A 473 7.97 28.27 -21.92
N ILE A 474 7.36 29.00 -21.00
CA ILE A 474 8.01 29.56 -19.80
C ILE A 474 8.22 28.45 -18.77
N THR A 475 7.19 27.61 -18.56
CA THR A 475 7.25 26.52 -17.60
C THR A 475 6.36 25.36 -18.03
N VAL A 476 6.82 24.14 -17.77
CA VAL A 476 5.97 22.95 -17.82
C VAL A 476 5.23 22.90 -16.48
N ALA A 477 3.95 23.27 -16.50
CA ALA A 477 3.13 23.41 -15.30
C ALA A 477 2.71 22.03 -14.74
N GLY A 478 2.63 21.01 -15.59
CA GLY A 478 2.49 19.62 -15.20
C GLY A 478 2.15 18.69 -16.36
N ASP A 479 2.55 17.43 -16.25
CA ASP A 479 2.01 16.33 -17.05
C ASP A 479 0.94 15.61 -16.24
N ILE A 480 -0.32 15.78 -16.64
CA ILE A 480 -1.45 15.13 -15.97
C ILE A 480 -1.83 13.85 -16.72
N VAL A 481 -1.89 12.72 -16.02
CA VAL A 481 -2.49 11.50 -16.56
C VAL A 481 -4.01 11.62 -16.44
N ILE A 482 -4.74 11.58 -17.56
CA ILE A 482 -6.20 11.45 -17.54
C ILE A 482 -6.53 10.02 -17.07
N ASP A 483 -7.43 9.92 -16.09
CA ASP A 483 -8.13 8.72 -15.59
C ASP A 483 -7.54 7.34 -15.98
N ARG A 484 -6.97 6.63 -14.99
CA ARG A 484 -6.32 5.32 -15.15
C ARG A 484 -7.30 4.14 -15.15
N SER A 485 -8.61 4.38 -15.05
CA SER A 485 -9.57 3.29 -15.19
C SER A 485 -9.59 2.83 -16.64
N SER A 486 -9.32 1.55 -16.89
CA SER A 486 -9.25 0.94 -18.22
C SER A 486 -10.62 0.81 -18.90
N THR A 487 -11.57 1.69 -18.57
CA THR A 487 -12.95 1.64 -19.03
C THR A 487 -13.16 2.66 -20.15
N SER A 488 -13.89 2.25 -21.19
CA SER A 488 -14.48 3.20 -22.13
C SER A 488 -15.37 4.16 -21.33
N HIS A 489 -15.13 5.46 -21.44
CA HIS A 489 -15.99 6.48 -20.82
C HIS A 489 -17.08 6.83 -21.81
N ALA A 490 -18.33 6.75 -21.35
CA ALA A 490 -19.48 7.09 -22.16
C ALA A 490 -19.45 8.57 -22.57
N LYS A 491 -20.07 8.88 -23.71
CA LYS A 491 -20.36 10.25 -24.15
C LYS A 491 -20.98 11.08 -23.02
N GLY A 492 -20.47 12.30 -22.83
CA GLY A 492 -20.89 13.24 -21.79
C GLY A 492 -20.28 12.96 -20.41
N PHE A 493 -19.19 12.17 -20.33
CA PHE A 493 -18.41 12.03 -19.12
C PHE A 493 -17.57 13.29 -18.90
N SER A 494 -17.70 13.90 -17.72
CA SER A 494 -16.93 15.08 -17.34
C SER A 494 -16.03 14.80 -16.14
N TRP A 495 -14.83 15.35 -16.16
CA TRP A 495 -13.88 15.23 -15.05
C TRP A 495 -13.12 16.54 -14.83
N MET A 496 -12.44 16.63 -13.68
CA MET A 496 -11.67 17.80 -13.27
C MET A 496 -10.23 17.38 -12.97
N ASN A 497 -9.29 18.16 -13.49
CA ASN A 497 -7.87 18.02 -13.21
C ASN A 497 -7.34 19.27 -12.51
N THR A 498 -6.35 19.11 -11.62
CA THR A 498 -5.81 20.21 -10.81
C THR A 498 -4.30 20.33 -10.99
N ILE A 499 -3.81 21.55 -11.21
CA ILE A 499 -2.38 21.89 -11.24
C ILE A 499 -2.11 22.99 -10.22
N THR A 500 -0.94 22.93 -9.58
CA THR A 500 -0.45 24.05 -8.77
C THR A 500 0.75 24.68 -9.46
N VAL A 501 0.68 26.00 -9.70
CA VAL A 501 1.75 26.80 -10.32
C VAL A 501 2.20 27.92 -9.39
N LYS A 502 3.40 28.46 -9.60
CA LYS A 502 3.82 29.68 -8.89
C LYS A 502 3.04 30.88 -9.43
N GLU A 503 2.62 31.76 -8.53
CA GLU A 503 1.88 32.97 -8.88
C GLU A 503 2.68 33.86 -9.86
N ALA A 504 3.99 33.99 -9.64
CA ALA A 504 4.86 34.78 -10.51
C ALA A 504 4.90 34.24 -11.95
N ASP A 505 4.90 32.92 -12.12
CA ASP A 505 4.94 32.29 -13.44
C ASP A 505 3.63 32.49 -14.19
N LEU A 506 2.49 32.41 -13.49
CA LEU A 506 1.17 32.67 -14.06
C LEU A 506 0.99 34.15 -14.46
N LYS A 507 1.50 35.10 -13.67
CA LYS A 507 1.48 36.54 -13.98
C LYS A 507 2.33 36.88 -15.21
N ASN A 508 3.41 36.13 -15.45
CA ASN A 508 4.30 36.33 -16.60
C ASN A 508 3.82 35.59 -17.85
N ALA A 509 2.92 34.61 -17.71
CA ALA A 509 2.38 33.84 -18.82
C ALA A 509 1.29 34.61 -19.57
N ALA A 510 1.38 34.67 -20.90
CA ALA A 510 0.35 35.24 -21.78
C ALA A 510 -0.75 34.22 -22.12
N SER A 511 -0.41 32.92 -22.13
CA SER A 511 -1.36 31.84 -22.41
C SER A 511 -1.02 30.54 -21.69
N ILE A 512 -1.99 29.63 -21.61
CA ILE A 512 -1.87 28.24 -21.17
C ILE A 512 -1.97 27.35 -22.40
N GLY A 513 -0.93 26.56 -22.66
CA GLY A 513 -0.91 25.54 -23.71
C GLY A 513 -1.34 24.18 -23.16
N ILE A 514 -2.27 23.50 -23.84
CA ILE A 514 -2.76 22.17 -23.46
C ILE A 514 -2.60 21.22 -24.64
N ALA A 515 -1.80 20.17 -24.44
CA ALA A 515 -1.54 19.12 -25.40
C ALA A 515 -2.09 17.78 -24.91
N ASN A 516 -2.77 17.03 -25.78
CA ASN A 516 -3.28 15.70 -25.45
C ASN A 516 -2.51 14.65 -26.25
N PHE A 517 -1.88 13.69 -25.57
CA PHE A 517 -1.05 12.68 -26.22
C PHE A 517 -1.07 11.33 -25.49
N GLN A 518 -0.74 10.28 -26.24
CA GLN A 518 -0.49 8.95 -25.68
C GLN A 518 1.02 8.64 -25.60
N ASP A 519 1.77 9.18 -26.56
CA ASP A 519 3.22 9.20 -26.65
C ASP A 519 3.61 10.65 -26.95
N VAL A 520 4.63 11.18 -26.30
CA VAL A 520 5.12 12.57 -26.50
C VAL A 520 5.44 12.89 -27.96
N ASN A 521 5.67 11.89 -28.80
CA ASN A 521 5.91 12.04 -30.24
C ASN A 521 4.62 12.01 -31.10
N LYS A 522 3.46 11.75 -30.51
CA LYS A 522 2.15 11.63 -31.18
C LYS A 522 1.07 12.43 -30.45
N LEU A 523 1.07 13.73 -30.72
CA LEU A 523 0.07 14.69 -30.23
C LEU A 523 -1.23 14.58 -31.04
N ASN A 524 -2.37 14.70 -30.36
CA ASN A 524 -3.67 14.79 -31.02
C ASN A 524 -3.89 16.21 -31.57
N GLU A 525 -4.56 16.30 -32.71
CA GLU A 525 -4.93 17.57 -33.32
C GLU A 525 -6.07 18.25 -32.57
N ILE A 526 -6.12 19.58 -32.67
CA ILE A 526 -7.20 20.43 -32.20
C ILE A 526 -8.21 20.55 -33.33
N ALA A 527 -9.42 20.05 -33.09
CA ALA A 527 -10.51 20.12 -34.05
C ALA A 527 -11.20 21.50 -34.03
N GLU A 528 -11.33 22.11 -32.85
CA GLU A 528 -11.96 23.42 -32.68
C GLU A 528 -11.22 24.22 -31.62
N GLY A 529 -10.87 25.47 -31.92
CA GLY A 529 -10.29 26.42 -30.97
C GLY A 529 -8.94 27.01 -31.35
N PRO A 530 -8.49 28.05 -30.63
CA PRO A 530 -7.17 28.66 -30.82
C PRO A 530 -6.07 27.63 -30.54
N SER A 531 -5.19 27.44 -31.51
CA SER A 531 -4.14 26.43 -31.43
C SER A 531 -2.81 26.92 -32.02
N ASP A 532 -1.73 26.32 -31.55
CA ASP A 532 -0.39 26.50 -32.10
C ASP A 532 0.27 25.13 -32.35
N TRP A 533 1.57 25.12 -32.65
CA TRP A 533 2.30 23.86 -32.90
C TRP A 533 1.72 23.04 -34.06
N GLY A 534 1.28 23.71 -35.12
CA GLY A 534 0.64 23.07 -36.27
C GLY A 534 -0.71 22.44 -35.91
N GLY A 535 -1.47 23.06 -35.00
CA GLY A 535 -2.80 22.60 -34.61
C GLY A 535 -2.80 21.46 -33.59
N LYS A 536 -1.73 21.28 -32.81
CA LYS A 536 -1.55 20.14 -31.89
C LYS A 536 -1.58 20.51 -30.41
N ARG A 537 -1.63 21.81 -30.12
CA ARG A 537 -1.70 22.34 -28.76
C ARG A 537 -2.74 23.44 -28.71
N LEU A 538 -3.70 23.30 -27.81
CA LEU A 538 -4.76 24.26 -27.56
C LEU A 538 -4.18 25.43 -26.74
N VAL A 539 -4.53 26.67 -27.08
CA VAL A 539 -3.94 27.87 -26.47
C VAL A 539 -5.03 28.73 -25.84
N ILE A 540 -5.03 28.84 -24.52
CA ILE A 540 -6.01 29.64 -23.77
C ILE A 540 -5.34 30.88 -23.18
N SER A 541 -5.91 32.07 -23.39
CA SER A 541 -5.38 33.30 -22.79
C SER A 541 -5.47 33.27 -21.26
N THR A 542 -4.42 33.69 -20.56
CA THR A 542 -4.44 33.83 -19.10
C THR A 542 -5.15 35.10 -18.63
N ALA A 543 -5.56 35.99 -19.54
CA ALA A 543 -6.16 37.27 -19.19
C ALA A 543 -7.44 37.15 -18.35
N SER A 544 -8.19 36.06 -18.51
CA SER A 544 -9.41 35.77 -17.74
C SER A 544 -9.16 35.05 -16.40
N LEU A 545 -7.91 34.65 -16.11
CA LEU A 545 -7.53 33.86 -14.93
C LEU A 545 -6.74 34.65 -13.89
N ARG A 546 -6.48 35.93 -14.16
CA ARG A 546 -5.66 36.84 -13.35
C ARG A 546 -6.46 37.64 -12.35
#